data_AF-X0UKT1-F1
#
_entry.id   AF-X0UKT1-F1
#
_cell.length_a   1.000
_cell.length_b   1.000
_cell.length_c   1.000
_cell.angle_alpha   90.00
_cell.angle_beta   90.00
_cell.angle_gamma   90.00
#
_symmetry.space_group_name_H-M   'P 1'
#
loop_
_entity.id
_entity.type
_entity.pdbx_description
1 polymer ?
#
loop_
_entity_poly.entity_id
_entity_poly.type
_entity_poly.pdbx_seq_one_letter_code
_entity_poly.pdbx_strand_id
1 'polypeptide(L)' 'MKSLTKHLFFQIPARMGFENITSTVQELVTESGVQEGLCLVNAMHITASVFINDDETGLHADYKKWLEKL' A
#
# COMPACT_ATOMS: atom_id res chain seq x y z
N MET A 1 3.31 -8.23 24.89
CA MET A 1 3.45 -8.11 23.43
C MET A 1 2.52 -7.00 22.97
N LYS A 2 3.03 -5.98 22.28
CA LYS A 2 2.18 -4.92 21.70
C LYS A 2 1.74 -5.35 20.31
N SER A 3 0.52 -5.00 19.91
CA SER A 3 0.02 -5.17 18.56
C SER A 3 -0.93 -4.02 18.22
N LEU A 4 -0.96 -3.66 16.94
CA LEU A 4 -1.89 -2.69 16.39
C LEU A 4 -2.44 -3.27 15.09
N THR A 5 -3.76 -3.18 14.91
CA THR A 5 -4.45 -3.57 13.68
C THR A 5 -5.29 -2.40 13.20
N LYS A 6 -5.09 -2.00 11.94
CA LYS A 6 -5.87 -0.96 11.28
C LYS A 6 -6.35 -1.44 9.91
N HIS A 7 -7.60 -1.11 9.58
CA HIS A 7 -8.13 -1.28 8.24
C HIS A 7 -8.15 0.07 7.52
N LEU A 8 -7.52 0.11 6.35
CA LEU A 8 -7.52 1.29 5.47
C LEU A 8 -8.52 1.04 4.33
N PHE A 9 -9.36 2.04 4.05
CA PHE A 9 -10.41 1.96 3.04
C PHE A 9 -10.09 2.92 1.91
N PHE A 10 -10.19 2.44 0.67
CA PHE A 10 -9.86 3.21 -0.53
C PHE A 10 -10.98 3.10 -1.55
N GLN A 11 -11.28 4.22 -2.23
CA GLN A 11 -12.16 4.27 -3.37
C GLN A 11 -11.41 4.86 -4.55
N ILE A 12 -10.94 4.00 -5.45
CA ILE A 12 -10.23 4.42 -6.65
C ILE A 12 -11.26 4.69 -7.76
N PRO A 13 -11.29 5.89 -8.38
CA PRO A 13 -12.31 6.27 -9.35
C PRO A 13 -12.14 5.64 -10.74
N ALA A 14 -11.15 4.76 -10.91
CA ALA A 14 -10.80 4.11 -12.17
C ALA A 14 -10.48 2.64 -11.97
N ARG A 15 -10.50 1.84 -13.06
CA ARG A 15 -10.17 0.40 -13.04
C ARG A 15 -8.78 0.11 -12.48
N MET A 16 -7.82 1.02 -12.70
CA MET A 16 -6.45 0.90 -12.20
C MET A 16 -5.98 2.26 -11.69
N GLY A 17 -5.46 2.29 -10.47
CA GLY A 17 -4.82 3.43 -9.83
C GLY A 17 -3.76 2.96 -8.84
N PHE A 18 -2.85 3.86 -8.51
CA PHE A 18 -1.77 3.64 -7.55
C PHE A 18 -1.94 4.69 -6.44
N GLU A 19 -1.97 4.23 -5.19
CA GLU A 19 -2.14 5.08 -4.02
C GLU A 19 -0.92 4.88 -3.12
N ASN A 20 -0.18 5.96 -2.84
CA ASN A 20 0.95 5.89 -1.92
C ASN A 20 0.47 5.98 -0.47
N ILE A 21 0.64 4.89 0.28
CA ILE A 21 0.19 4.76 1.67
C ILE A 21 1.34 4.83 2.69
N THR A 22 2.54 5.23 2.27
CA THR A 22 3.77 5.16 3.09
C THR A 22 3.65 6.00 4.36
N SER A 23 3.19 7.25 4.25
CA SER A 23 2.99 8.14 5.40
C SER A 23 1.96 7.58 6.39
N THR A 24 0.82 7.10 5.89
CA THR A 24 -0.22 6.47 6.70
C THR A 24 0.30 5.25 7.46
N VAL A 25 1.09 4.39 6.81
CA VAL A 25 1.70 3.21 7.47
C VAL A 25 2.74 3.66 8.51
N GLN A 26 3.55 4.68 8.22
CA GLN A 26 4.54 5.22 9.14
C GLN A 26 3.89 5.81 10.42
N GLU A 27 2.77 6.50 10.28
CA GLU A 27 1.97 7.00 11.42
C GLU A 27 1.48 5.85 12.28
N LEU A 28 0.95 4.77 11.68
CA LEU A 28 0.48 3.59 12.41
C LEU A 28 1.62 2.85 13.12
N VAL A 29 2.80 2.74 12.49
CA VAL A 29 3.99 2.17 13.13
C VAL A 29 4.37 2.99 14.36
N THR A 30 4.37 4.33 14.24
CA THR A 30 4.64 5.24 15.35
C THR A 30 3.59 5.09 16.48
N GLU A 31 2.31 5.07 16.12
CA GLU A 31 1.17 4.90 17.04
C GLU A 31 1.26 3.56 17.80
N SER A 32 1.71 2.48 17.14
CA SER A 32 1.80 1.15 17.74
C SER A 32 2.74 1.09 18.95
N GLY A 33 3.73 2.00 19.02
CA GLY A 33 4.77 2.02 20.04
C GLY A 33 5.60 0.72 20.11
N VAL A 34 5.60 -0.09 19.05
CA VAL A 34 6.49 -1.25 18.85
C VAL A 34 7.86 -0.71 18.45
N GLN A 35 8.90 -1.04 19.22
CA GLN A 35 10.28 -0.60 18.92
C GLN A 35 10.98 -1.54 17.93
N GLU A 36 10.78 -2.85 18.09
CA GLU A 36 11.36 -3.90 17.24
C GLU A 36 10.27 -4.94 16.95
N GLY A 37 10.02 -5.24 15.67
CA GLY A 37 8.93 -6.15 15.29
C GLY A 37 8.69 -6.23 13.79
N LEU A 38 7.50 -6.71 13.42
CA LEU A 38 7.06 -6.87 12.04
C LEU A 38 5.82 -6.02 11.78
N CYS A 39 5.76 -5.41 10.58
CA CYS A 39 4.57 -4.72 10.08
C CYS A 39 4.07 -5.47 8.84
N LEU A 40 2.87 -6.06 8.93
CA LEU A 40 2.20 -6.69 7.81
C LEU A 40 1.23 -5.69 7.17
N VAL A 41 1.37 -5.48 5.87
CA VAL A 41 0.43 -4.68 5.07
C VAL A 41 0.00 -5.50 3.88
N ASN A 42 -1.30 -5.83 3.79
CA ASN A 42 -1.85 -6.65 2.72
C ASN A 42 -3.17 -6.08 2.19
N ALA A 43 -3.45 -6.33 0.92
CA ALA A 43 -4.78 -6.10 0.37
C ALA A 43 -5.73 -7.21 0.87
N MET A 44 -6.93 -6.82 1.31
CA MET A 44 -7.99 -7.76 1.69
C MET A 44 -8.86 -8.18 0.49
N HIS A 45 -8.63 -7.57 -0.69
CA HIS A 45 -9.33 -7.86 -1.93
C HIS A 45 -8.39 -8.58 -2.91
N ILE A 46 -8.91 -9.63 -3.57
CA ILE A 46 -8.14 -10.47 -4.51
C ILE A 46 -7.80 -9.79 -5.84
N THR A 47 -8.38 -8.61 -6.10
CA THR A 47 -8.16 -7.79 -7.30
C THR A 47 -7.32 -6.55 -7.02
N ALA A 48 -6.66 -6.50 -5.86
CA ALA A 48 -5.78 -5.41 -5.45
C ALA A 48 -4.44 -5.97 -4.95
N SER A 49 -3.45 -5.11 -4.80
CA SER A 49 -2.12 -5.49 -4.31
C SER A 49 -1.54 -4.40 -3.43
N VAL A 50 -0.74 -4.82 -2.45
CA VAL A 50 0.18 -3.93 -1.72
C VAL A 50 1.57 -4.32 -2.18
N PHE A 51 2.33 -3.36 -2.66
CA PHE A 51 3.69 -3.55 -3.14
C PHE A 51 4.52 -2.31 -2.81
N ILE A 52 5.84 -2.43 -2.91
CA ILE A 52 6.80 -1.34 -2.64
C ILE A 52 7.54 -1.05 -3.95
N ASN A 53 7.47 0.20 -4.39
CA ASN A 53 8.29 0.75 -5.47
C ASN A 53 8.40 2.28 -5.33
N ASP A 54 9.17 2.91 -6.22
CA ASP A 54 9.33 4.35 -6.29
C ASP A 54 8.01 5.05 -6.67
N ASP A 55 7.73 6.18 -6.02
CA ASP A 55 6.51 6.99 -6.25
C ASP A 55 6.79 8.03 -7.35
N GLU A 56 7.00 7.51 -8.55
CA GLU A 56 7.34 8.30 -9.74
C GLU A 56 6.24 8.14 -10.80
N THR A 57 5.75 9.27 -11.31
CA THR A 57 4.61 9.32 -12.24
C THR A 57 4.84 8.58 -13.57
N GLY A 58 6.05 8.64 -14.12
CA GLY A 58 6.45 7.89 -15.31
C GLY A 58 6.45 6.38 -15.05
N LEU A 59 6.99 5.96 -13.91
CA LEU A 59 6.98 4.58 -13.47
C LEU A 59 5.56 4.05 -13.28
N HIS A 60 4.64 4.85 -12.72
CA HIS A 60 3.22 4.49 -12.62
C HIS A 60 2.60 4.26 -14.00
N ALA A 61 2.91 5.11 -14.98
CA ALA A 61 2.43 4.97 -16.35
C ALA A 61 2.99 3.70 -17.01
N ASP A 62 4.26 3.39 -16.77
CA ASP A 62 4.91 2.21 -17.34
C ASP A 62 4.41 0.91 -16.69
N TYR A 63 4.16 0.90 -15.38
CA TYR A 63 3.48 -0.21 -14.69
C TYR A 63 2.11 -0.50 -15.29
N LYS A 64 1.31 0.53 -15.52
CA LYS A 64 -0.02 0.38 -16.12
C LYS A 64 0.04 -0.28 -17.50
N LYS A 65 0.97 0.16 -18.35
CA LYS A 65 1.18 -0.44 -19.69
C LYS A 65 1.68 -1.88 -19.60
N TRP A 66 2.56 -2.17 -18.65
CA TRP A 66 3.12 -3.50 -18.48
C TRP A 66 2.07 -4.50 -17.99
N LEU A 67 1.29 -4.13 -16.97
CA LEU A 67 0.25 -5.00 -16.40
C LEU A 67 -0.90 -5.30 -17.37
N GLU A 68 -1.23 -4.40 -18.31
CA GLU A 68 -2.23 -4.68 -19.35
C GLU A 68 -1.71 -5.58 -20.48
N LYS A 69 -0.39 -5.80 -20.58
CA LYS A 69 0.23 -6.64 -21.64
C LYS A 69 0.45 -8.10 -21.23
N LEU A 70 0.50 -8.38 -19.92
CA LEU A 70 0.67 -9.73 -19.38
C LEU A 70 -0.61 -10.53 -19.52
#